data_AF-A0A496B950-F1
#
_entry.id   AF-A0A496B950-F1
#
_cell.length_a   1.000
_cell.length_b   1.000
_cell.length_c   1.000
_cell.angle_alpha   90.00
_cell.angle_beta   90.00
_cell.angle_gamma   90.00
#
_symmetry.space_group_name_H-M   'P 1'
#
loop_
_entity.id
_entity.type
_entity.pdbx_description
1 polymer ?
#
loop_
_entity_poly.entity_id
_entity_poly.type
_entity_poly.pdbx_seq_one_letter_code
_entity_poly.pdbx_strand_id
1 'polypeptide(L)'
;MDNYLSGLPLSTALCIGVLLFLFAPGAQAEVNDAYQTKAYRTYQSIEIDGELSEEDWQNAEPITEFAQIEPYEGEPLTEPMEARILYDNENIYFGFTCYDSDMSQLIANEMRRDARDIHENDNVFLLLDTYNDKRSGFFFRMNALGAVQDRAVTNSGDTFNSDWDAIVACKAKIHDGYWTLEFSIPFSQLRFNKREPMVWGLNLGRELPRNQEESIWAPVPASYGGLAKYRTANVGSLVGLEGIAPSRHLEVLPYVLPGLTQANGDGDVLETTREFKVGFDAKYGITSNLIADITYNTDFAQVEADQEQVNLTRFSLFFPEKRPFFLEGAGLFDFGVPRSSFRRPPPMLLFYSRRIGLAEGKAIPIIFGGKATGKVGSYGVGILNVLTNEFYTAATEDDDAVDIPRTNYSVMRITRDVAAGSRIGLIAVNKDEIGDYNRAGGVDFEYRPSNNLDVRGMWSRTFEQGMSGRNNAWYLGTRWRNDIFRASGSYTDIDEDFNPAVGYVRQNGIRRVQGEFRWAPRPQKYGIREIYSGPEVDIILNQDNELEQWDVN
;
A
#
# COMPACT_ATOMS: atom_id res chain seq x y z
N MET A 1 25.22 20.46 33.59
CA MET A 1 25.88 19.15 33.49
C MET A 1 25.96 18.90 32.00
N ASP A 2 26.92 19.62 31.43
CA ASP A 2 27.02 20.00 30.03
C ASP A 2 28.24 19.33 29.43
N ASN A 3 28.19 19.15 28.11
CA ASN A 3 29.29 18.72 27.23
C ASN A 3 29.78 17.28 27.39
N TYR A 4 29.21 16.33 26.63
CA TYR A 4 29.97 15.16 26.15
C TYR A 4 29.45 14.48 24.85
N LEU A 5 28.52 15.09 24.08
CA LEU A 5 28.01 14.51 22.82
C LEU A 5 28.23 15.38 21.56
N SER A 6 29.22 16.28 21.58
CA SER A 6 29.64 17.09 20.44
C SER A 6 31.01 16.64 19.93
N GLY A 7 31.09 15.53 19.17
CA GLY A 7 32.41 15.10 18.71
C GLY A 7 32.54 13.87 17.82
N LEU A 8 31.48 13.40 17.16
CA LEU A 8 31.66 12.43 16.08
C LEU A 8 31.55 13.17 14.73
N PRO A 9 32.61 13.19 13.90
CA PRO A 9 32.54 13.83 12.60
C PRO A 9 31.52 13.10 11.73
N LEU A 10 30.57 13.84 11.17
CA LEU A 10 29.47 13.38 10.32
C LEU A 10 29.92 12.38 9.23
N SER A 11 31.19 12.44 8.80
CA SER A 11 31.83 11.51 7.86
C SER A 11 31.94 10.06 8.36
N THR A 12 32.08 9.83 9.67
CA THR A 12 32.21 8.48 10.25
C THR A 12 30.87 7.76 10.39
N ALA A 13 29.78 8.47 10.72
CA ALA A 13 28.43 7.92 10.73
C ALA A 13 27.94 7.60 9.30
N LEU A 14 28.26 8.45 8.32
CA LEU A 14 27.95 8.22 6.90
C LEU A 14 28.70 7.00 6.36
N CYS A 15 29.97 6.80 6.75
CA CYS A 15 30.76 5.64 6.34
C CYS A 15 30.24 4.33 6.96
N ILE A 16 29.79 4.33 8.22
CA ILE A 16 29.20 3.14 8.86
C ILE A 16 27.84 2.78 8.22
N GLY A 17 27.02 3.78 7.88
CA GLY A 17 25.77 3.58 7.14
C GLY A 17 25.99 3.00 5.73
N VAL A 18 27.00 3.47 5.00
CA VAL A 18 27.38 2.96 3.68
C VAL A 18 28.00 1.55 3.74
N LEU A 19 28.78 1.25 4.79
CA LEU A 19 29.36 -0.09 5.00
C LEU A 19 28.30 -1.14 5.36
N LEU A 20 27.30 -0.79 6.18
CA LEU A 20 26.13 -1.64 6.43
C LEU A 20 25.26 -1.83 5.17
N PHE A 21 25.25 -0.85 4.27
CA PHE A 21 24.55 -0.91 2.99
C PHE A 21 25.17 -1.90 1.98
N LEU A 22 26.42 -2.34 2.18
CA LEU A 22 27.14 -3.21 1.22
C LEU A 22 27.27 -4.68 1.67
N PHE A 23 27.38 -4.97 2.97
CA PHE A 23 27.77 -6.30 3.48
C PHE A 23 26.70 -7.13 4.20
N ALA A 24 25.42 -6.71 4.20
CA ALA A 24 24.37 -7.53 4.80
C ALA A 24 24.00 -8.75 3.92
N PRO A 25 23.97 -9.99 4.45
CA PRO A 25 23.56 -11.17 3.69
C PRO A 25 22.12 -10.99 3.17
N GLY A 26 21.88 -11.39 1.92
CA GLY A 26 20.55 -11.32 1.31
C GLY A 26 19.58 -12.31 1.95
N ALA A 27 18.34 -11.88 2.19
CA ALA A 27 17.29 -12.76 2.70
C ALA A 27 16.91 -13.81 1.64
N GLN A 28 16.95 -15.08 2.03
CA GLN A 28 16.47 -16.20 1.21
C GLN A 28 14.99 -16.46 1.52
N ALA A 29 14.23 -16.94 0.54
CA ALA A 29 12.85 -17.36 0.77
C ALA A 29 12.83 -18.51 1.79
N GLU A 30 12.04 -18.36 2.85
CA GLU A 30 11.94 -19.32 3.95
C GLU A 30 10.66 -20.14 3.79
N VAL A 31 10.79 -21.48 3.90
CA VAL A 31 9.64 -22.39 3.90
C VAL A 31 9.14 -22.49 5.34
N ASN A 32 7.86 -22.19 5.55
CA ASN A 32 7.19 -22.50 6.80
C ASN A 32 6.68 -23.94 6.74
N ASP A 33 7.47 -24.89 7.26
CA ASP A 33 7.18 -26.32 7.22
C ASP A 33 5.93 -26.70 8.05
N ALA A 34 5.48 -25.85 8.97
CA ALA A 34 4.31 -26.13 9.81
C ALA A 34 2.98 -25.94 9.07
N TYR A 35 2.95 -25.07 8.04
CA TYR A 35 1.76 -24.79 7.23
C TYR A 35 2.17 -24.72 5.77
N GLN A 36 2.06 -25.85 5.08
CA GLN A 36 2.40 -26.01 3.68
C GLN A 36 1.22 -26.60 2.91
N THR A 37 0.94 -26.06 1.73
CA THR A 37 -0.05 -26.59 0.79
C THR A 37 0.49 -26.55 -0.64
N LYS A 38 -0.16 -27.29 -1.54
CA LYS A 38 0.27 -27.48 -2.91
C LYS A 38 -0.77 -26.96 -3.89
N ALA A 39 -0.34 -26.19 -4.89
CA ALA A 39 -1.12 -25.91 -6.08
C ALA A 39 -1.01 -27.09 -7.06
N TYR A 40 -2.13 -27.53 -7.61
CA TYR A 40 -2.19 -28.64 -8.55
C TYR A 40 -2.35 -28.12 -9.98
N ARG A 41 -1.55 -28.67 -10.91
CA ARG A 41 -1.61 -28.22 -12.30
C ARG A 41 -2.83 -28.81 -13.00
N THR A 42 -3.63 -27.97 -13.62
CA THR A 42 -4.71 -28.39 -14.53
C THR A 42 -4.23 -28.30 -15.98
N TYR A 43 -4.72 -29.23 -16.81
CA TYR A 43 -4.52 -29.22 -18.27
C TYR A 43 -5.83 -29.05 -19.03
N GLN A 44 -6.95 -29.00 -18.31
CA GLN A 44 -8.28 -28.75 -18.84
C GLN A 44 -8.61 -27.26 -18.62
N SER A 45 -9.56 -26.74 -19.39
CA SER A 45 -10.06 -25.40 -19.13
C SER A 45 -10.92 -25.43 -17.87
N ILE A 46 -10.67 -24.54 -16.93
CA ILE A 46 -11.56 -24.27 -15.79
C ILE A 46 -12.51 -23.15 -16.19
N GLU A 47 -13.81 -23.43 -16.23
CA GLU A 47 -14.83 -22.41 -16.51
C GLU A 47 -15.26 -21.77 -15.20
N ILE A 48 -15.05 -20.46 -15.04
CA ILE A 48 -15.43 -19.76 -13.81
C ILE A 48 -16.95 -19.54 -13.80
N ASP A 49 -17.68 -20.54 -13.30
CA ASP A 49 -19.15 -20.55 -13.19
C ASP A 49 -19.62 -20.61 -11.72
N GLY A 50 -18.69 -20.84 -10.79
CA GLY A 50 -18.93 -20.92 -9.36
C GLY A 50 -19.21 -22.33 -8.85
N GLU A 51 -19.10 -23.35 -9.70
CA GLU A 51 -19.18 -24.77 -9.35
C GLU A 51 -17.77 -25.38 -9.29
N LEU A 52 -17.56 -26.33 -8.38
CA LEU A 52 -16.29 -27.07 -8.29
C LEU A 52 -16.43 -28.47 -8.88
N SER A 53 -17.05 -28.57 -10.06
CA SER A 53 -17.54 -29.84 -10.61
C SER A 53 -16.52 -30.57 -11.49
N GLU A 54 -15.53 -29.86 -12.00
CA GLU A 54 -14.47 -30.39 -12.85
C GLU A 54 -13.61 -31.43 -12.13
N GLU A 55 -13.14 -32.43 -12.88
CA GLU A 55 -12.34 -33.54 -12.34
C GLU A 55 -11.04 -33.05 -11.67
N ASP A 56 -10.44 -31.99 -12.21
CA ASP A 56 -9.21 -31.42 -11.66
C ASP A 56 -9.43 -30.79 -10.27
N TRP A 57 -10.60 -30.20 -10.00
CA TRP A 57 -10.96 -29.75 -8.65
C TRP A 57 -11.04 -30.92 -7.67
N GLN A 58 -11.62 -32.05 -8.09
CA GLN A 58 -11.77 -33.24 -7.25
C GLN A 58 -10.42 -33.94 -6.95
N ASN A 59 -9.46 -33.81 -7.87
CA ASN A 59 -8.11 -34.37 -7.71
C ASN A 59 -7.16 -33.48 -6.88
N ALA A 60 -7.48 -32.19 -6.71
CA ALA A 60 -6.71 -31.29 -5.87
C ALA A 60 -6.96 -31.59 -4.38
N GLU A 61 -5.86 -31.68 -3.61
CA GLU A 61 -5.95 -31.88 -2.17
C GLU A 61 -6.62 -30.67 -1.49
N PRO A 62 -7.71 -30.89 -0.73
CA PRO A 62 -8.40 -29.80 -0.06
C PRO A 62 -7.65 -29.37 1.19
N ILE A 63 -7.60 -28.05 1.40
CA ILE A 63 -7.23 -27.43 2.67
C ILE A 63 -8.49 -27.43 3.53
N THR A 64 -8.47 -28.16 4.65
CA THR A 64 -9.61 -28.31 5.57
C THR A 64 -9.30 -27.84 7.00
N GLU A 65 -8.02 -27.75 7.35
CA GLU A 65 -7.58 -27.42 8.72
C GLU A 65 -7.45 -25.90 8.86
N PHE A 66 -8.54 -25.26 9.26
CA PHE A 66 -8.58 -23.85 9.62
C PHE A 66 -8.80 -23.69 11.11
N ALA A 67 -8.28 -22.59 11.66
CA ALA A 67 -8.47 -22.22 13.05
C ALA A 67 -9.12 -20.83 13.14
N GLN A 68 -9.93 -20.63 14.17
CA GLN A 68 -10.47 -19.32 14.50
C GLN A 68 -9.34 -18.37 14.94
N ILE A 69 -9.42 -17.12 14.49
CA ILE A 69 -8.73 -15.95 15.05
C ILE A 69 -9.62 -15.33 16.12
N GLU A 70 -10.90 -15.15 15.78
CA GLU A 70 -11.96 -14.65 16.64
C GLU A 70 -13.17 -15.58 16.44
N PRO A 71 -14.01 -15.80 17.46
CA PRO A 71 -13.84 -15.38 18.86
C PRO A 71 -12.83 -16.18 19.68
N TYR A 72 -12.54 -17.43 19.30
CA TYR A 72 -11.76 -18.36 20.13
C TYR A 72 -10.48 -18.80 19.41
N GLU A 73 -9.40 -18.04 19.58
CA GLU A 73 -8.10 -18.32 18.94
C GLU A 73 -7.70 -19.81 19.02
N GLY A 74 -7.48 -20.43 17.86
CA GLY A 74 -7.02 -21.82 17.75
C GLY A 74 -8.13 -22.87 17.73
N GLU A 75 -9.39 -22.51 18.02
CA GLU A 75 -10.51 -23.46 17.96
C GLU A 75 -10.90 -23.78 16.49
N PRO A 76 -11.49 -24.96 16.23
CA PRO A 76 -12.05 -25.30 14.92
C PRO A 76 -13.19 -24.35 14.51
N LEU A 77 -13.46 -24.26 13.21
CA LEU A 77 -14.56 -23.45 12.69
C LEU A 77 -15.92 -23.98 13.17
N THR A 78 -16.86 -23.07 13.45
CA THR A 78 -18.24 -23.48 13.75
C THR A 78 -18.96 -23.99 12.51
N GLU A 79 -18.60 -23.49 11.34
CA GLU A 79 -19.11 -23.90 10.04
C GLU A 79 -17.93 -24.26 9.13
N PRO A 80 -17.74 -25.55 8.79
CA PRO A 80 -16.57 -26.01 8.05
C PRO A 80 -16.39 -25.30 6.70
N MET A 81 -15.14 -25.25 6.24
CA MET A 81 -14.82 -24.81 4.88
C MET A 81 -13.72 -25.67 4.27
N GLU A 82 -13.71 -25.70 2.95
CA GLU A 82 -12.67 -26.30 2.13
C GLU A 82 -12.13 -25.26 1.16
N ALA A 83 -10.82 -25.27 0.94
CA ALA A 83 -10.19 -24.53 -0.14
C ALA A 83 -9.33 -25.44 -1.02
N ARG A 84 -9.36 -25.24 -2.33
CA ARG A 84 -8.55 -25.97 -3.31
C ARG A 84 -7.83 -24.99 -4.20
N ILE A 85 -6.66 -25.38 -4.70
CA ILE A 85 -5.81 -24.51 -5.50
C ILE A 85 -5.37 -25.24 -6.76
N LEU A 86 -5.77 -24.69 -7.91
CA LEU A 86 -5.33 -25.14 -9.23
C LEU A 86 -4.49 -24.06 -9.91
N TYR A 87 -3.73 -24.43 -10.93
CA TYR A 87 -3.08 -23.47 -11.82
C TYR A 87 -2.86 -24.06 -13.21
N ASP A 88 -2.83 -23.20 -14.22
CA ASP A 88 -2.39 -23.55 -15.57
C ASP A 88 -1.19 -22.67 -15.99
N ASN A 89 -1.01 -22.39 -17.28
CA ASN A 89 0.07 -21.52 -17.74
C ASN A 89 -0.22 -20.03 -17.59
N GLU A 90 -1.49 -19.66 -17.45
CA GLU A 90 -2.00 -18.29 -17.56
C GLU A 90 -2.59 -17.79 -16.24
N ASN A 91 -3.18 -18.67 -15.43
CA ASN A 91 -3.95 -18.33 -14.24
C ASN A 91 -3.62 -19.26 -13.06
N ILE A 92 -3.79 -18.72 -11.86
CA ILE A 92 -3.97 -19.48 -10.63
C ILE A 92 -5.45 -19.39 -10.21
N TYR A 93 -5.99 -20.51 -9.75
CA TYR A 93 -7.39 -20.67 -9.40
C TYR A 93 -7.54 -21.05 -7.93
N PHE A 94 -8.54 -20.47 -7.27
CA PHE A 94 -8.93 -20.79 -5.90
C PHE A 94 -10.40 -21.19 -5.90
N GLY A 95 -10.67 -22.40 -5.42
CA GLY A 95 -12.01 -22.93 -5.22
C GLY A 95 -12.32 -22.99 -3.74
N PHE A 96 -13.45 -22.43 -3.32
CA PHE A 96 -13.91 -22.47 -1.93
C PHE A 96 -15.25 -23.20 -1.84
N THR A 97 -15.40 -24.02 -0.80
CA THR A 97 -16.69 -24.57 -0.37
C THR A 97 -16.90 -24.18 1.08
N CYS A 98 -17.94 -23.40 1.33
CA CYS A 98 -18.27 -22.91 2.66
C CYS A 98 -19.59 -23.57 3.10
N TYR A 99 -19.48 -24.52 4.02
CA TYR A 99 -20.65 -25.20 4.57
C TYR A 99 -21.36 -24.29 5.55
N ASP A 100 -22.67 -24.47 5.69
CA ASP A 100 -23.47 -23.70 6.61
C ASP A 100 -24.71 -24.49 7.03
N SER A 101 -24.82 -24.73 8.34
CA SER A 101 -25.94 -25.48 8.93
C SER A 101 -27.31 -24.79 8.80
N ASP A 102 -27.36 -23.47 8.57
CA ASP A 102 -28.57 -22.67 8.38
C ASP A 102 -28.38 -21.56 7.33
N MET A 103 -28.48 -21.95 6.05
CA MET A 103 -28.39 -21.02 4.91
C MET A 103 -29.46 -19.91 4.91
N SER A 104 -30.54 -20.03 5.71
CA SER A 104 -31.53 -18.95 5.83
C SER A 104 -31.00 -17.72 6.57
N GLN A 105 -29.90 -17.88 7.30
CA GLN A 105 -29.18 -16.81 8.00
C GLN A 105 -27.92 -16.34 7.26
N LEU A 106 -27.74 -16.73 5.99
CA LEU A 106 -26.64 -16.24 5.16
C LEU A 106 -26.74 -14.72 5.01
N ILE A 107 -25.67 -14.00 5.40
CA ILE A 107 -25.58 -12.55 5.23
C ILE A 107 -24.85 -12.26 3.92
N ALA A 108 -25.62 -11.98 2.88
CA ALA A 108 -25.14 -11.75 1.52
C ALA A 108 -26.00 -10.66 0.83
N ASN A 109 -25.62 -9.40 0.93
CA ASN A 109 -26.38 -8.24 0.43
C ASN A 109 -25.54 -7.18 -0.30
N GLU A 110 -24.23 -7.36 -0.43
CA GLU A 110 -23.34 -6.45 -1.17
C GLU A 110 -22.74 -7.16 -2.40
N MET A 111 -22.88 -6.57 -3.57
CA MET A 111 -22.36 -7.10 -4.85
C MET A 111 -21.42 -6.13 -5.55
N ARG A 112 -21.37 -4.86 -5.13
CA ARG A 112 -20.53 -3.85 -5.77
C ARG A 112 -19.07 -4.17 -5.49
N ARG A 113 -18.29 -4.20 -6.56
CA ARG A 113 -16.84 -4.32 -6.48
C ARG A 113 -16.24 -3.23 -5.60
N ASP A 114 -15.29 -3.60 -4.75
CA ASP A 114 -14.58 -2.75 -3.80
C ASP A 114 -15.47 -2.02 -2.77
N ALA A 115 -16.72 -2.47 -2.61
CA ALA A 115 -17.58 -1.95 -1.56
C ALA A 115 -16.94 -2.17 -0.18
N ARG A 116 -17.09 -1.15 0.67
CA ARG A 116 -16.55 -1.20 2.03
C ARG A 116 -17.20 -2.33 2.83
N ASP A 117 -18.46 -2.64 2.56
CA ASP A 117 -19.32 -3.45 3.42
C ASP A 117 -19.26 -4.95 3.08
N ILE A 118 -18.44 -5.39 2.11
CA ILE A 118 -18.22 -6.82 1.80
C ILE A 118 -17.73 -7.58 3.05
N HIS A 119 -16.98 -6.93 3.94
CA HIS A 119 -16.52 -7.52 5.20
C HIS A 119 -17.65 -7.79 6.22
N GLU A 120 -18.82 -7.18 6.03
CA GLU A 120 -20.01 -7.42 6.87
C GLU A 120 -20.87 -8.57 6.32
N ASN A 121 -20.47 -9.15 5.18
CA ASN A 121 -21.11 -10.32 4.56
C ASN A 121 -20.31 -11.59 4.88
N ASP A 122 -20.93 -12.76 4.74
CA ASP A 122 -20.21 -14.04 4.74
C ASP A 122 -19.23 -14.04 3.54
N ASN A 123 -17.95 -14.08 3.86
CA ASN A 123 -16.89 -13.89 2.87
C ASN A 123 -15.69 -14.80 3.13
N VAL A 124 -15.01 -15.18 2.06
CA VAL A 124 -13.67 -15.76 2.10
C VAL A 124 -12.64 -14.71 1.73
N PHE A 125 -11.42 -14.89 2.23
CA PHE A 125 -10.29 -14.05 1.84
C PHE A 125 -9.07 -14.91 1.51
N LEU A 126 -8.14 -14.32 0.75
CA LEU A 126 -6.81 -14.88 0.55
C LEU A 126 -5.76 -13.76 0.52
N LEU A 127 -4.57 -14.07 1.02
CA LEU A 127 -3.37 -13.24 1.03
C LEU A 127 -2.26 -13.98 0.30
N LEU A 128 -1.76 -13.41 -0.79
CA LEU A 128 -0.68 -13.95 -1.60
C LEU A 128 0.58 -13.09 -1.48
N ASP A 129 1.64 -13.64 -0.90
CA ASP A 129 3.00 -13.10 -0.97
C ASP A 129 3.78 -13.85 -2.05
N THR A 130 3.69 -13.36 -3.28
CA THR A 130 4.31 -13.97 -4.47
C THR A 130 5.84 -13.93 -4.49
N TYR A 131 6.45 -13.14 -3.60
CA TYR A 131 7.90 -13.09 -3.41
C TYR A 131 8.40 -13.98 -2.28
N ASN A 132 7.48 -14.39 -1.40
CA ASN A 132 7.74 -15.04 -0.12
C ASN A 132 8.79 -14.26 0.70
N ASP A 133 8.70 -12.93 0.67
CA ASP A 133 9.62 -12.03 1.37
C ASP A 133 9.07 -11.53 2.71
N LYS A 134 7.84 -11.94 3.03
CA LYS A 134 7.09 -11.65 4.25
C LYS A 134 6.80 -10.16 4.45
N ARG A 135 6.88 -9.34 3.40
CA ARG A 135 6.75 -7.86 3.47
C ARG A 135 5.58 -7.31 2.68
N SER A 136 5.31 -7.89 1.51
CA SER A 136 4.28 -7.41 0.61
C SER A 136 3.46 -8.56 0.05
N GLY A 137 2.23 -8.25 -0.34
CA GLY A 137 1.36 -9.25 -0.96
C GLY A 137 0.11 -8.62 -1.56
N PHE A 138 -0.72 -9.48 -2.13
CA PHE A 138 -2.02 -9.14 -2.69
C PHE A 138 -3.10 -9.77 -1.82
N PHE A 139 -4.05 -8.96 -1.36
CA PHE A 139 -5.17 -9.43 -0.56
C PHE A 139 -6.44 -9.35 -1.40
N PHE A 140 -7.20 -10.42 -1.41
CA PHE A 140 -8.51 -10.50 -2.04
C PHE A 140 -9.54 -10.96 -1.02
N ARG A 141 -10.73 -10.38 -1.12
CA ARG A 141 -11.92 -10.80 -0.37
C ARG A 141 -13.06 -11.00 -1.34
N MET A 142 -13.78 -12.10 -1.17
CA MET A 142 -14.91 -12.46 -2.01
C MET A 142 -16.06 -13.03 -1.18
N ASN A 143 -17.31 -12.73 -1.54
CA ASN A 143 -18.49 -13.20 -0.80
C ASN A 143 -19.35 -14.20 -1.59
N ALA A 144 -20.38 -14.72 -0.94
CA ALA A 144 -21.32 -15.69 -1.52
C ALA A 144 -22.12 -15.19 -2.76
N LEU A 145 -22.02 -13.89 -3.11
CA LEU A 145 -22.61 -13.31 -4.32
C LEU A 145 -21.59 -13.09 -5.45
N GLY A 146 -20.31 -13.44 -5.23
CA GLY A 146 -19.22 -13.19 -6.17
C GLY A 146 -18.76 -11.73 -6.21
N ALA A 147 -19.07 -10.92 -5.19
CA ALA A 147 -18.45 -9.61 -5.04
C ALA A 147 -16.95 -9.78 -4.78
N VAL A 148 -16.13 -8.86 -5.30
CA VAL A 148 -14.67 -8.88 -5.10
C VAL A 148 -14.23 -7.55 -4.49
N GLN A 149 -13.31 -7.64 -3.55
CA GLN A 149 -12.52 -6.52 -3.05
C GLN A 149 -11.04 -6.90 -3.09
N ASP A 150 -10.21 -6.02 -3.66
CA ASP A 150 -8.77 -6.23 -3.75
C ASP A 150 -7.95 -5.10 -3.11
N ARG A 151 -6.74 -5.45 -2.65
CA ARG A 151 -5.79 -4.53 -2.03
C ARG A 151 -4.37 -5.01 -2.27
N ALA A 152 -3.48 -4.08 -2.58
CA ALA A 152 -2.05 -4.33 -2.40
C ALA A 152 -1.67 -4.05 -0.93
N VAL A 153 -0.96 -5.00 -0.33
CA VAL A 153 -0.52 -4.97 1.07
C VAL A 153 0.99 -4.75 1.12
N THR A 154 1.43 -3.80 1.94
CA THR A 154 2.85 -3.51 2.17
C THR A 154 3.15 -3.40 3.66
N ASN A 155 4.44 -3.26 4.01
CA ASN A 155 4.91 -3.10 5.39
C ASN A 155 4.39 -4.23 6.30
N SER A 156 4.47 -5.46 5.81
CA SER A 156 3.96 -6.68 6.44
C SER A 156 2.51 -6.68 6.93
N GLY A 157 1.61 -6.00 6.20
CA GLY A 157 0.20 -5.94 6.59
C GLY A 157 -0.21 -4.68 7.34
N ASP A 158 0.72 -3.73 7.53
CA ASP A 158 0.42 -2.47 8.21
C ASP A 158 -0.15 -1.39 7.28
N THR A 159 0.07 -1.53 5.97
CA THR A 159 -0.28 -0.51 4.97
C THR A 159 -1.04 -1.14 3.82
N PHE A 160 -2.15 -0.52 3.44
CA PHE A 160 -3.02 -0.99 2.35
C PHE A 160 -3.16 0.06 1.27
N ASN A 161 -2.96 -0.34 0.02
CA ASN A 161 -3.42 0.39 -1.15
C ASN A 161 -4.73 -0.24 -1.64
N SER A 162 -5.85 0.40 -1.31
CA SER A 162 -7.19 0.02 -1.76
C SER A 162 -7.57 0.62 -3.11
N ASP A 163 -6.66 1.35 -3.76
CA ASP A 163 -6.83 1.87 -5.11
C ASP A 163 -6.04 1.02 -6.14
N TRP A 164 -5.37 -0.06 -5.68
CA TRP A 164 -4.82 -1.09 -6.56
C TRP A 164 -5.93 -2.06 -6.94
N ASP A 165 -6.02 -2.34 -8.23
CA ASP A 165 -7.18 -2.97 -8.85
C ASP A 165 -6.68 -4.05 -9.83
N ALA A 166 -7.09 -5.31 -9.63
CA ALA A 166 -6.70 -6.44 -10.47
C ALA A 166 -7.83 -6.91 -11.37
N ILE A 167 -7.50 -7.24 -12.62
CA ILE A 167 -8.46 -7.86 -13.54
C ILE A 167 -8.56 -9.36 -13.22
N VAL A 168 -9.62 -9.74 -12.50
CA VAL A 168 -9.86 -11.11 -12.01
C VAL A 168 -11.25 -11.59 -12.41
N ALA A 169 -11.45 -12.92 -12.41
CA ALA A 169 -12.76 -13.53 -12.60
C ALA A 169 -13.23 -14.21 -11.30
N CYS A 170 -14.48 -13.96 -10.91
CA CYS A 170 -15.07 -14.52 -9.70
C CYS A 170 -16.53 -14.91 -9.97
N LYS A 171 -16.92 -16.13 -9.57
CA LYS A 171 -18.31 -16.56 -9.52
C LYS A 171 -18.56 -17.36 -8.26
N ALA A 172 -19.76 -17.18 -7.71
CA ALA A 172 -20.20 -17.89 -6.52
C ALA A 172 -21.59 -18.47 -6.77
N LYS A 173 -21.89 -19.59 -6.10
CA LYS A 173 -23.18 -20.25 -6.19
C LYS A 173 -23.65 -20.70 -4.82
N ILE A 174 -24.93 -20.46 -4.56
CA ILE A 174 -25.59 -20.78 -3.30
C ILE A 174 -26.36 -22.08 -3.49
N HIS A 175 -26.15 -23.03 -2.58
CA HIS A 175 -26.79 -24.35 -2.57
C HIS A 175 -27.52 -24.59 -1.24
N ASP A 176 -28.19 -25.74 -1.15
CA ASP A 176 -28.77 -26.20 0.11
C ASP A 176 -27.66 -26.66 1.06
N GLY A 177 -27.40 -25.88 2.11
CA GLY A 177 -26.44 -26.20 3.19
C GLY A 177 -24.98 -25.79 2.94
N TYR A 178 -24.68 -25.13 1.81
CA TYR A 178 -23.36 -24.59 1.52
C TYR A 178 -23.42 -23.56 0.39
N TRP A 179 -22.32 -22.82 0.20
CA TRP A 179 -22.07 -22.07 -1.02
C TRP A 179 -20.66 -22.34 -1.53
N THR A 180 -20.48 -22.22 -2.85
CA THR A 180 -19.21 -22.42 -3.54
C THR A 180 -18.75 -21.13 -4.21
N LEU A 181 -17.45 -21.01 -4.42
CA LEU A 181 -16.85 -19.88 -5.12
C LEU A 181 -15.64 -20.32 -5.91
N GLU A 182 -15.57 -19.88 -7.16
CA GLU A 182 -14.42 -19.99 -8.04
C GLU A 182 -13.82 -18.62 -8.29
N PHE A 183 -12.51 -18.53 -8.11
CA PHE A 183 -11.75 -17.31 -8.29
C PHE A 183 -10.52 -17.56 -9.14
N SER A 184 -10.39 -16.83 -10.25
CA SER A 184 -9.25 -16.90 -11.16
C SER A 184 -8.48 -15.59 -11.17
N ILE A 185 -7.16 -15.70 -10.97
CA ILE A 185 -6.22 -14.60 -11.05
C ILE A 185 -5.23 -14.89 -12.19
N PRO A 186 -5.22 -14.10 -13.26
CA PRO A 186 -4.19 -14.22 -14.28
C PRO A 186 -2.81 -13.90 -13.69
N PHE A 187 -1.80 -14.70 -14.02
CA PHE A 187 -0.41 -14.47 -13.62
C PHE A 187 0.12 -13.11 -14.11
N SER A 188 -0.49 -12.52 -15.14
CA SER A 188 -0.16 -11.17 -15.59
C SER A 188 -0.55 -10.07 -14.59
N GLN A 189 -1.52 -10.33 -13.70
CA GLN A 189 -1.92 -9.40 -12.62
C GLN A 189 -0.98 -9.50 -11.41
N LEU A 190 -0.22 -10.59 -11.29
CA LEU A 190 0.63 -10.87 -10.15
C LEU A 190 2.10 -10.66 -10.52
N ARG A 191 2.80 -9.85 -9.74
CA ARG A 191 4.26 -9.70 -9.90
C ARG A 191 4.97 -10.79 -9.10
N PHE A 192 5.83 -11.59 -9.73
CA PHE A 192 6.54 -12.68 -9.05
C PHE A 192 7.90 -12.99 -9.67
N ASN A 193 8.78 -13.59 -8.86
CA ASN A 193 10.08 -14.06 -9.32
C ASN A 193 9.99 -15.49 -9.86
N LYS A 194 10.44 -15.72 -11.09
CA LYS A 194 10.71 -17.09 -11.54
C LYS A 194 11.88 -17.67 -10.72
N ARG A 195 11.59 -18.70 -9.93
CA ARG A 195 12.54 -19.47 -9.13
C ARG A 195 12.18 -20.95 -9.24
N GLU A 196 13.16 -21.82 -9.06
CA GLU A 196 12.95 -23.27 -9.05
C GLU A 196 13.62 -23.82 -7.79
N PRO A 197 12.87 -24.33 -6.79
CA PRO A 197 11.40 -24.37 -6.74
C PRO A 197 10.78 -22.97 -6.51
N MET A 198 9.57 -22.76 -7.01
CA MET A 198 8.80 -21.55 -6.71
C MET A 198 7.95 -21.77 -5.45
N VAL A 199 8.16 -20.91 -4.47
CA VAL A 199 7.44 -20.92 -3.21
C VAL A 199 6.82 -19.55 -3.01
N TRP A 200 5.50 -19.50 -2.89
CA TRP A 200 4.76 -18.29 -2.53
C TRP A 200 4.29 -18.38 -1.08
N GLY A 201 4.16 -17.24 -0.43
CA GLY A 201 3.45 -17.15 0.84
C GLY A 201 1.93 -17.15 0.59
N LEU A 202 1.19 -17.93 1.36
CA LEU A 202 -0.26 -18.01 1.28
C LEU A 202 -0.89 -17.95 2.67
N ASN A 203 -1.99 -17.21 2.77
CA ASN A 203 -2.97 -17.42 3.82
C ASN A 203 -4.38 -17.24 3.25
N LEU A 204 -5.36 -17.87 3.85
CA LEU A 204 -6.76 -17.79 3.44
C LEU A 204 -7.67 -18.19 4.60
N GLY A 205 -8.94 -17.82 4.51
CA GLY A 205 -9.92 -18.12 5.55
C GLY A 205 -11.31 -17.56 5.23
N ARG A 206 -12.20 -17.61 6.23
CA ARG A 206 -13.60 -17.15 6.15
C ARG A 206 -13.93 -16.20 7.29
N GLU A 207 -14.65 -15.15 6.97
CA GLU A 207 -15.35 -14.28 7.92
C GLU A 207 -16.83 -14.64 7.89
N LEU A 208 -17.38 -15.07 9.04
CA LEU A 208 -18.77 -15.44 9.23
C LEU A 208 -19.43 -14.45 10.20
N PRO A 209 -20.09 -13.39 9.68
CA PRO A 209 -20.55 -12.27 10.51
C PRO A 209 -21.60 -12.67 11.55
N ARG A 210 -22.48 -13.63 11.25
CA ARG A 210 -23.53 -14.07 12.19
C ARG A 210 -22.97 -14.61 13.51
N ASN A 211 -21.80 -15.23 13.48
CA ASN A 211 -21.10 -15.76 14.64
C ASN A 211 -20.02 -14.79 15.15
N GLN A 212 -19.78 -13.69 14.42
CA GLN A 212 -18.60 -12.82 14.57
C GLN A 212 -17.32 -13.66 14.62
N GLU A 213 -17.22 -14.61 13.70
CA GLU A 213 -16.13 -15.57 13.59
C GLU A 213 -15.23 -15.17 12.41
N GLU A 214 -13.93 -15.09 12.65
CA GLU A 214 -12.91 -14.93 11.63
C GLU A 214 -11.97 -16.13 11.74
N SER A 215 -11.76 -16.82 10.63
CA SER A 215 -10.94 -18.02 10.56
C SER A 215 -9.77 -17.85 9.61
N ILE A 216 -8.72 -18.65 9.80
CA ILE A 216 -7.51 -18.57 9.00
C ILE A 216 -6.80 -19.93 8.93
N TRP A 217 -6.12 -20.19 7.81
CA TRP A 217 -5.38 -21.42 7.58
C TRP A 217 -4.06 -21.44 8.36
N ALA A 218 -3.19 -20.45 8.13
CA ALA A 218 -1.94 -20.30 8.87
C ALA A 218 -2.15 -19.32 10.05
N PRO A 219 -2.11 -19.77 11.32
CA PRO A 219 -2.45 -18.93 12.46
C PRO A 219 -1.58 -17.70 12.61
N VAL A 220 -2.23 -16.62 13.06
CA VAL A 220 -1.61 -15.33 13.36
C VAL A 220 -1.94 -15.02 14.81
N PRO A 221 -1.00 -14.48 15.61
CA PRO A 221 -1.27 -14.16 17.00
C PRO A 221 -2.52 -13.29 17.13
N ALA A 222 -3.46 -13.68 17.99
CA ALA A 222 -4.72 -12.96 18.10
C ALA A 222 -4.49 -11.49 18.44
N SER A 223 -3.39 -11.09 19.08
CA SER A 223 -3.07 -9.67 19.31
C SER A 223 -3.18 -8.78 18.06
N TYR A 224 -3.10 -9.33 16.84
CA TYR A 224 -3.37 -8.62 15.60
C TYR A 224 -4.86 -8.30 15.33
N GLY A 225 -5.79 -9.01 15.97
CA GLY A 225 -7.24 -8.86 15.78
C GLY A 225 -7.63 -8.98 14.31
N GLY A 226 -8.58 -8.17 13.85
CA GLY A 226 -8.99 -8.15 12.43
C GLY A 226 -7.91 -7.74 11.43
N LEU A 227 -6.69 -7.37 11.87
CA LEU A 227 -5.55 -7.18 10.98
C LEU A 227 -4.80 -8.49 10.68
N ALA A 228 -5.12 -9.58 11.38
CA ALA A 228 -4.45 -10.89 11.27
C ALA A 228 -4.42 -11.41 9.82
N LYS A 229 -5.55 -11.34 9.11
CA LYS A 229 -5.68 -11.73 7.69
C LYS A 229 -4.74 -11.02 6.71
N TYR A 230 -4.18 -9.87 7.06
CA TYR A 230 -3.25 -9.12 6.20
C TYR A 230 -1.76 -9.37 6.52
N ARG A 231 -1.46 -10.20 7.53
CA ARG A 231 -0.08 -10.38 8.02
C ARG A 231 0.74 -11.28 7.11
N THR A 232 1.52 -10.66 6.22
CA THR A 232 2.47 -11.40 5.36
C THR A 232 3.59 -12.08 6.16
N ALA A 233 3.85 -11.64 7.40
CA ALA A 233 4.84 -12.26 8.30
C ALA A 233 4.45 -13.67 8.75
N ASN A 234 3.16 -14.02 8.70
CA ASN A 234 2.61 -15.26 9.26
C ASN A 234 1.94 -16.15 8.20
N VAL A 235 2.30 -15.96 6.92
CA VAL A 235 1.77 -16.78 5.84
C VAL A 235 2.40 -18.19 5.83
N GLY A 236 1.60 -19.19 5.49
CA GLY A 236 2.07 -20.53 5.14
C GLY A 236 2.77 -20.55 3.78
N SER A 237 3.17 -21.74 3.33
CA SER A 237 3.92 -21.94 2.09
C SER A 237 3.04 -22.60 1.03
N LEU A 238 2.86 -21.93 -0.11
CA LEU A 238 2.27 -22.49 -1.33
C LEU A 238 3.39 -22.99 -2.24
N VAL A 239 3.39 -24.30 -2.51
CA VAL A 239 4.36 -24.98 -3.38
C VAL A 239 3.68 -25.62 -4.60
N GLY A 240 4.48 -26.21 -5.49
CA GLY A 240 3.97 -26.97 -6.64
C GLY A 240 3.69 -26.14 -7.89
N LEU A 241 3.95 -24.82 -7.84
CA LEU A 241 3.92 -23.93 -9.00
C LEU A 241 5.16 -24.18 -9.87
N GLU A 242 4.97 -24.86 -11.00
CA GLU A 242 6.06 -25.27 -11.89
C GLU A 242 5.79 -24.80 -13.32
N GLY A 243 6.83 -24.43 -14.05
CA GLY A 243 6.72 -24.12 -15.47
C GLY A 243 5.99 -22.82 -15.82
N ILE A 244 5.50 -22.06 -14.83
CA ILE A 244 4.92 -20.74 -15.08
C ILE A 244 6.01 -19.69 -15.29
N ALA A 245 5.73 -18.69 -16.11
CA ALA A 245 6.65 -17.60 -16.39
C ALA A 245 5.96 -16.27 -16.14
N PRO A 246 6.67 -15.30 -15.53
CA PRO A 246 6.13 -13.96 -15.39
C PRO A 246 5.91 -13.34 -16.77
N SER A 247 4.73 -12.78 -16.98
CA SER A 247 4.39 -12.14 -18.25
C SER A 247 5.24 -10.88 -18.43
N ARG A 248 6.02 -10.83 -19.52
CA ARG A 248 6.69 -9.60 -19.97
C ARG A 248 5.73 -8.87 -20.89
N HIS A 249 4.83 -8.08 -20.30
CA HIS A 249 3.86 -7.35 -21.09
C HIS A 249 4.43 -6.00 -21.55
N LEU A 250 4.25 -5.71 -22.83
CA LEU A 250 4.34 -4.37 -23.39
C LEU A 250 2.91 -3.92 -23.66
N GLU A 251 2.47 -2.90 -22.94
CA GLU A 251 1.18 -2.25 -23.15
C GLU A 251 1.44 -0.88 -23.77
N VAL A 252 0.69 -0.52 -24.81
CA VAL A 252 0.75 0.82 -25.41
C VAL A 252 -0.68 1.30 -25.65
N LEU A 253 -1.00 2.45 -25.07
CA LEU A 253 -2.31 3.09 -25.10
C LEU A 253 -2.18 4.45 -25.78
N PRO A 254 -2.26 4.54 -27.12
CA PRO A 254 -2.31 5.81 -27.81
C PRO A 254 -3.71 6.43 -27.67
N TYR A 255 -3.79 7.75 -27.57
CA TYR A 255 -5.08 8.46 -27.60
C TYR A 255 -5.01 9.76 -28.38
N VAL A 256 -6.18 10.17 -28.85
CA VAL A 256 -6.40 11.39 -29.63
C VAL A 256 -7.64 12.07 -29.05
N LEU A 257 -7.48 13.31 -28.58
CA LEU A 257 -8.55 14.10 -27.98
C LEU A 257 -8.79 15.36 -28.82
N PRO A 258 -9.87 15.38 -29.62
CA PRO A 258 -10.36 16.60 -30.24
C PRO A 258 -11.13 17.45 -29.21
N GLY A 259 -10.79 18.72 -29.07
CA GLY A 259 -11.39 19.66 -28.14
C GLY A 259 -11.86 20.94 -28.82
N LEU A 260 -12.89 21.56 -28.24
CA LEU A 260 -13.38 22.89 -28.60
C LEU A 260 -13.51 23.71 -27.33
N THR A 261 -12.71 24.75 -27.20
CA THR A 261 -12.80 25.72 -26.11
C THR A 261 -13.51 26.96 -26.64
N GLN A 262 -14.59 27.37 -25.99
CA GLN A 262 -15.25 28.64 -26.28
C GLN A 262 -15.03 29.58 -25.10
N ALA A 263 -14.40 30.72 -25.37
CA ALA A 263 -14.21 31.79 -24.40
C ALA A 263 -14.97 33.04 -24.85
N ASN A 264 -15.46 33.83 -23.89
CA ASN A 264 -16.02 35.15 -24.19
C ASN A 264 -14.87 36.07 -24.61
N GLY A 265 -14.84 36.44 -25.90
CA GLY A 265 -13.96 37.48 -26.41
C GLY A 265 -14.45 38.87 -26.03
N ASP A 266 -13.64 39.89 -26.32
CA ASP A 266 -13.99 41.29 -26.08
C ASP A 266 -15.19 41.69 -26.97
N GLY A 267 -16.34 41.93 -26.34
CA GLY A 267 -17.63 42.28 -26.96
C GLY A 267 -18.34 41.12 -27.68
N ASP A 268 -19.29 40.43 -27.03
CA ASP A 268 -20.31 39.48 -27.55
C ASP A 268 -19.90 38.43 -28.62
N VAL A 269 -18.60 38.29 -28.93
CA VAL A 269 -18.06 37.32 -29.88
C VAL A 269 -17.46 36.16 -29.09
N LEU A 270 -18.02 34.97 -29.31
CA LEU A 270 -17.46 33.73 -28.78
C LEU A 270 -16.22 33.35 -29.59
N GLU A 271 -15.04 33.43 -28.99
CA GLU A 271 -13.83 32.90 -29.59
C GLU A 271 -13.83 31.38 -29.42
N THR A 272 -13.89 30.66 -30.56
CA THR A 272 -13.82 29.19 -30.56
C THR A 272 -12.41 28.74 -30.93
N THR A 273 -11.68 28.22 -29.96
CA THR A 273 -10.38 27.60 -30.16
C THR A 273 -10.56 26.10 -30.35
N ARG A 274 -10.02 25.56 -31.45
CA ARG A 274 -9.97 24.11 -31.68
C ARG A 274 -8.67 23.58 -31.09
N GLU A 275 -8.78 22.64 -30.17
CA GLU A 275 -7.63 21.94 -29.61
C GLU A 275 -7.58 20.51 -30.16
N PHE A 276 -6.38 20.03 -30.43
CA PHE A 276 -6.15 18.65 -30.83
C PHE A 276 -4.97 18.12 -30.06
N LYS A 277 -5.22 17.22 -29.10
CA LYS A 277 -4.19 16.62 -28.26
C LYS A 277 -3.94 15.19 -28.72
N VAL A 278 -2.66 14.84 -28.85
CA VAL A 278 -2.19 13.49 -29.12
C VAL A 278 -1.20 13.13 -28.03
N GLY A 279 -1.38 11.94 -27.47
CA GLY A 279 -0.43 11.38 -26.54
C GLY A 279 -0.51 9.87 -26.50
N PHE A 280 0.31 9.29 -25.65
CA PHE A 280 0.32 7.85 -25.43
C PHE A 280 0.85 7.53 -24.04
N ASP A 281 0.38 6.42 -23.51
CA ASP A 281 0.96 5.76 -22.36
C ASP A 281 1.56 4.43 -22.81
N ALA A 282 2.69 4.04 -22.23
CA ALA A 282 3.33 2.77 -22.49
C ALA A 282 3.85 2.16 -21.20
N LYS A 283 3.68 0.85 -21.04
CA LYS A 283 4.22 0.07 -19.93
C LYS A 283 5.06 -1.07 -20.46
N TYR A 284 6.23 -1.25 -19.87
CA TYR A 284 7.17 -2.29 -20.26
C TYR A 284 7.77 -2.99 -19.04
N GLY A 285 7.52 -4.29 -18.91
CA GLY A 285 8.19 -5.12 -17.91
C GLY A 285 9.66 -5.37 -18.25
N ILE A 286 10.58 -4.55 -17.71
CA ILE A 286 12.03 -4.72 -17.86
C ILE A 286 12.45 -6.10 -17.32
N THR A 287 11.98 -6.43 -16.13
CA THR A 287 12.04 -7.78 -15.54
C THR A 287 10.67 -8.14 -14.98
N SER A 288 10.51 -9.35 -14.46
CA SER A 288 9.26 -9.78 -13.82
C SER A 288 8.82 -8.91 -12.63
N ASN A 289 9.76 -8.14 -12.06
CA ASN A 289 9.50 -7.33 -10.88
C ASN A 289 9.87 -5.86 -11.09
N LEU A 290 10.31 -5.46 -12.28
CA LEU A 290 10.74 -4.11 -12.60
C LEU A 290 10.01 -3.64 -13.84
N ILE A 291 9.15 -2.64 -13.67
CA ILE A 291 8.30 -2.10 -14.73
C ILE A 291 8.74 -0.68 -15.02
N ALA A 292 8.80 -0.35 -16.29
CA ALA A 292 8.93 1.01 -16.79
C ALA A 292 7.58 1.49 -17.33
N ASP A 293 7.09 2.61 -16.80
CA ASP A 293 5.95 3.33 -17.31
C ASP A 293 6.45 4.60 -18.00
N ILE A 294 5.93 4.89 -19.19
CA ILE A 294 6.21 6.08 -19.98
C ILE A 294 4.89 6.71 -20.35
N THR A 295 4.82 8.03 -20.23
CA THR A 295 3.65 8.81 -20.60
C THR A 295 4.09 10.04 -21.37
N TYR A 296 3.35 10.40 -22.41
CA TYR A 296 3.60 11.58 -23.23
C TYR A 296 2.29 12.32 -23.50
N ASN A 297 2.27 13.62 -23.17
CA ASN A 297 1.14 14.54 -23.30
C ASN A 297 -0.17 14.11 -22.62
N THR A 298 -0.08 13.27 -21.57
CA THR A 298 -1.22 12.69 -20.85
C THR A 298 -2.18 13.75 -20.29
N ASP A 299 -3.47 13.50 -20.49
CA ASP A 299 -4.54 14.35 -19.97
C ASP A 299 -5.11 13.74 -18.68
N PHE A 300 -4.45 14.05 -17.56
CA PHE A 300 -4.93 13.60 -16.26
C PHE A 300 -6.13 14.41 -15.74
N ALA A 301 -6.52 15.51 -16.39
CA ALA A 301 -7.60 16.38 -15.92
C ALA A 301 -8.94 15.63 -15.82
N GLN A 302 -9.16 14.60 -16.65
CA GLN A 302 -10.37 13.77 -16.61
C GLN A 302 -10.50 12.93 -15.33
N VAL A 303 -9.39 12.59 -14.66
CA VAL A 303 -9.39 11.74 -13.47
C VAL A 303 -9.68 12.53 -12.18
N GLU A 304 -9.62 13.87 -12.26
CA GLU A 304 -9.56 14.74 -11.07
C GLU A 304 -10.85 15.52 -10.79
N ALA A 305 -11.82 15.47 -11.70
CA ALA A 305 -12.92 16.42 -11.83
C ALA A 305 -13.98 16.49 -10.69
N ASP A 306 -13.76 15.90 -9.51
CA ASP A 306 -14.88 15.65 -8.56
C ASP A 306 -14.59 15.85 -7.06
N GLN A 307 -13.60 16.64 -6.62
CA GLN A 307 -13.48 16.95 -5.19
C GLN A 307 -13.17 18.41 -4.86
N GLU A 308 -14.20 19.25 -4.91
CA GLU A 308 -14.24 20.45 -4.09
C GLU A 308 -14.38 20.03 -2.61
N GLN A 309 -13.28 20.09 -1.86
CA GLN A 309 -13.32 19.98 -0.40
C GLN A 309 -13.15 21.38 0.20
N VAL A 310 -14.17 21.84 0.92
CA VAL A 310 -14.06 23.06 1.72
C VAL A 310 -13.11 22.78 2.87
N ASN A 311 -11.91 23.35 2.82
CA ASN A 311 -10.93 23.23 3.89
C ASN A 311 -11.31 24.12 5.07
N LEU A 312 -11.96 23.54 6.07
CA LEU A 312 -12.30 24.23 7.32
C LEU A 312 -11.14 24.23 8.33
N THR A 313 -9.98 23.68 7.97
CA THR A 313 -8.82 23.54 8.85
C THR A 313 -7.67 24.45 8.40
N ARG A 314 -6.74 24.73 9.33
CA ARG A 314 -5.49 25.44 9.02
C ARG A 314 -4.44 24.59 8.29
N PHE A 315 -4.74 23.32 8.01
CA PHE A 315 -3.79 22.38 7.41
C PHE A 315 -4.04 22.24 5.92
N SER A 316 -2.99 22.01 5.13
CA SER A 316 -3.15 21.71 3.71
C SER A 316 -3.99 20.45 3.51
N LEU A 317 -4.92 20.51 2.55
CA LEU A 317 -5.73 19.36 2.13
C LEU A 317 -4.82 18.23 1.61
N PHE A 318 -5.23 16.99 1.89
CA PHE A 318 -4.54 15.78 1.43
C PHE A 318 -5.53 14.93 0.62
N PHE A 319 -5.22 14.75 -0.66
CA PHE A 319 -6.04 13.97 -1.58
C PHE A 319 -5.39 12.61 -1.90
N PRO A 320 -6.15 11.52 -2.00
CA PRO A 320 -5.59 10.27 -2.51
C PRO A 320 -5.16 10.44 -3.98
N GLU A 321 -4.09 9.74 -4.38
CA GLU A 321 -3.73 9.63 -5.79
C GLU A 321 -4.75 8.72 -6.51
N LYS A 322 -5.11 9.06 -7.74
CA LYS A 322 -6.07 8.29 -8.56
C LYS A 322 -5.56 7.99 -9.97
N ARG A 323 -4.50 8.68 -10.38
CA ARG A 323 -3.96 8.57 -11.74
C ARG A 323 -3.17 7.26 -11.87
N PRO A 324 -3.50 6.37 -12.83
CA PRO A 324 -2.86 5.06 -12.97
C PRO A 324 -1.33 5.12 -13.04
N PHE A 325 -0.78 6.12 -13.73
CA PHE A 325 0.66 6.35 -13.85
C PHE A 325 1.35 6.52 -12.48
N PHE A 326 0.68 7.09 -11.47
CA PHE A 326 1.28 7.30 -10.14
C PHE A 326 0.89 6.23 -9.11
N LEU A 327 -0.24 5.56 -9.28
CA LEU A 327 -0.73 4.52 -8.36
C LEU A 327 0.16 3.28 -8.32
N GLU A 328 0.57 2.81 -9.50
CA GLU A 328 1.30 1.57 -9.61
C GLU A 328 2.72 1.71 -9.02
N GLY A 329 3.07 0.86 -8.06
CA GLY A 329 4.35 0.95 -7.38
C GLY A 329 4.49 2.14 -6.41
N ALA A 330 3.41 2.88 -6.09
CA ALA A 330 3.45 4.02 -5.18
C ALA A 330 4.09 3.69 -3.82
N GLY A 331 3.80 2.50 -3.27
CA GLY A 331 4.38 2.03 -2.01
C GLY A 331 5.90 1.83 -2.03
N LEU A 332 6.53 1.76 -3.22
CA LEU A 332 8.00 1.75 -3.30
C LEU A 332 8.59 3.11 -2.93
N PHE A 333 7.87 4.20 -3.15
CA PHE A 333 8.29 5.56 -2.79
C PHE A 333 7.95 5.96 -1.34
N ASP A 334 7.26 5.09 -0.57
CA ASP A 334 7.02 5.35 0.85
C ASP A 334 8.36 5.54 1.60
N PHE A 335 8.36 6.51 2.51
CA PHE A 335 9.55 6.93 3.26
C PHE A 335 9.22 7.21 4.72
N GLY A 336 9.89 6.50 5.62
CA GLY A 336 9.94 6.80 7.05
C GLY A 336 8.64 6.55 7.82
N VAL A 337 7.73 7.53 7.82
CA VAL A 337 6.56 7.55 8.72
C VAL A 337 5.60 6.38 8.40
N PRO A 338 5.24 5.54 9.38
CA PRO A 338 4.20 4.54 9.19
C PRO A 338 2.88 5.19 8.78
N ARG A 339 2.26 4.60 7.77
CA ARG A 339 1.01 5.08 7.19
C ARG A 339 0.09 3.89 7.01
N SER A 340 -1.08 3.92 7.64
CA SER A 340 -2.00 2.78 7.62
C SER A 340 -2.76 2.64 6.30
N SER A 341 -2.93 3.73 5.56
CA SER A 341 -3.65 3.76 4.29
C SER A 341 -3.14 4.89 3.39
N PHE A 342 -3.24 4.69 2.08
CA PHE A 342 -2.93 5.74 1.09
C PHE A 342 -3.86 6.97 1.16
N ARG A 343 -5.01 6.84 1.84
CA ARG A 343 -6.06 7.86 1.95
C ARG A 343 -5.95 8.76 3.20
N ARG A 344 -5.09 8.43 4.17
CA ARG A 344 -4.91 9.22 5.41
C ARG A 344 -3.60 10.01 5.38
N PRO A 345 -3.60 11.32 5.68
CA PRO A 345 -2.38 12.11 5.71
C PRO A 345 -1.48 11.68 6.89
N PRO A 346 -0.19 11.40 6.65
CA PRO A 346 0.80 11.29 7.72
C PRO A 346 1.20 12.69 8.20
N PRO A 347 1.96 12.82 9.32
CA PRO A 347 2.56 14.08 9.72
C PRO A 347 3.41 14.72 8.61
N MET A 348 4.10 13.90 7.81
CA MET A 348 4.84 14.35 6.63
C MET A 348 5.11 13.23 5.61
N LEU A 349 5.36 13.63 4.36
CA LEU A 349 5.88 12.85 3.24
C LEU A 349 6.94 13.68 2.52
N LEU A 350 8.06 13.06 2.16
CA LEU A 350 9.03 13.69 1.26
C LEU A 350 8.57 13.72 -0.19
N PHE A 351 7.76 12.74 -0.59
CA PHE A 351 7.22 12.65 -1.93
C PHE A 351 5.72 12.34 -1.88
N TYR A 352 4.95 13.16 -2.57
CA TYR A 352 3.51 13.05 -2.70
C TYR A 352 3.14 13.38 -4.16
N SER A 353 2.89 12.34 -4.96
CA SER A 353 2.71 12.45 -6.42
C SER A 353 1.62 13.44 -6.84
N ARG A 354 0.63 13.69 -5.99
CA ARG A 354 -0.44 14.67 -6.20
C ARG A 354 0.07 16.11 -6.31
N ARG A 355 1.30 16.40 -5.89
CA ARG A 355 1.98 17.70 -6.12
C ARG A 355 2.48 17.88 -7.55
N ILE A 356 2.44 16.83 -8.38
CA ILE A 356 2.89 16.86 -9.77
C ILE A 356 1.68 16.95 -10.68
N GLY A 357 1.68 17.90 -11.61
CA GLY A 357 0.59 18.08 -12.58
C GLY A 357 -0.67 18.73 -11.98
N LEU A 358 -0.56 19.34 -10.80
CA LEU A 358 -1.65 19.95 -10.06
C LEU A 358 -1.14 21.17 -9.29
N ALA A 359 -1.80 22.32 -9.45
CA ALA A 359 -1.60 23.51 -8.62
C ALA A 359 -2.95 24.17 -8.35
N GLU A 360 -3.23 24.46 -7.07
CA GLU A 360 -4.46 25.17 -6.65
C GLU A 360 -5.75 24.57 -7.23
N GLY A 361 -5.82 23.22 -7.28
CA GLY A 361 -6.97 22.51 -7.85
C GLY A 361 -7.01 22.46 -9.38
N LYS A 362 -6.12 23.17 -10.07
CA LYS A 362 -6.02 23.21 -11.54
C LYS A 362 -5.02 22.17 -12.04
N ALA A 363 -5.42 21.42 -13.06
CA ALA A 363 -4.59 20.42 -13.71
C ALA A 363 -3.53 21.11 -14.59
N ILE A 364 -2.25 20.83 -14.29
CA ILE A 364 -1.12 21.30 -15.10
C ILE A 364 -0.77 20.20 -16.11
N PRO A 365 -0.70 20.50 -17.42
CA PRO A 365 -0.37 19.51 -18.43
C PRO A 365 1.00 18.85 -18.18
N ILE A 366 1.03 17.52 -18.24
CA ILE A 366 2.28 16.75 -18.22
C ILE A 366 2.70 16.48 -19.66
N ILE A 367 3.85 17.02 -20.05
CA ILE A 367 4.42 16.83 -21.40
C ILE A 367 5.00 15.43 -21.52
N PHE A 368 5.76 15.02 -20.50
CA PHE A 368 6.44 13.74 -20.48
C PHE A 368 6.58 13.23 -19.06
N GLY A 369 6.40 11.92 -18.86
CA GLY A 369 6.69 11.24 -17.62
C GLY A 369 7.34 9.90 -17.89
N GLY A 370 8.39 9.59 -17.15
CA GLY A 370 9.02 8.28 -17.12
C GLY A 370 9.11 7.81 -15.67
N LYS A 371 8.74 6.56 -15.42
CA LYS A 371 8.80 5.94 -14.11
C LYS A 371 9.35 4.53 -14.27
N ALA A 372 10.26 4.12 -13.39
CA ALA A 372 10.72 2.74 -13.29
C ALA A 372 10.60 2.29 -11.84
N THR A 373 9.76 1.29 -11.57
CA THR A 373 9.48 0.83 -10.20
C THR A 373 9.54 -0.69 -10.12
N GLY A 374 10.17 -1.19 -9.06
CA GLY A 374 10.29 -2.63 -8.89
C GLY A 374 11.28 -3.11 -7.84
N LYS A 375 11.56 -4.41 -7.92
CA LYS A 375 12.64 -5.07 -7.15
C LYS A 375 13.71 -5.67 -8.05
N VAL A 376 14.96 -5.48 -7.67
CA VAL A 376 16.14 -6.11 -8.28
C VAL A 376 16.95 -6.79 -7.18
N GLY A 377 16.86 -8.12 -7.09
CA GLY A 377 17.44 -8.87 -5.97
C GLY A 377 16.84 -8.44 -4.63
N SER A 378 17.69 -8.08 -3.67
CA SER A 378 17.29 -7.55 -2.35
C SER A 378 17.01 -6.04 -2.34
N TYR A 379 17.00 -5.39 -3.51
CA TYR A 379 16.81 -3.94 -3.62
C TYR A 379 15.43 -3.60 -4.16
N GLY A 380 14.71 -2.70 -3.49
CA GLY A 380 13.59 -1.99 -4.10
C GLY A 380 14.10 -0.73 -4.78
N VAL A 381 13.61 -0.46 -6.00
CA VAL A 381 14.00 0.69 -6.80
C VAL A 381 12.75 1.42 -7.26
N GLY A 382 12.73 2.74 -7.06
CA GLY A 382 11.74 3.65 -7.62
C GLY A 382 12.45 4.85 -8.24
N ILE A 383 12.29 5.04 -9.54
CA ILE A 383 12.78 6.20 -10.27
C ILE A 383 11.58 6.84 -10.96
N LEU A 384 11.45 8.15 -10.87
CA LEU A 384 10.40 8.93 -11.51
C LEU A 384 11.02 10.21 -12.06
N ASN A 385 10.66 10.57 -13.28
CA ASN A 385 10.94 11.87 -13.85
C ASN A 385 9.72 12.36 -14.61
N VAL A 386 9.24 13.57 -14.30
CA VAL A 386 8.05 14.15 -14.92
C VAL A 386 8.34 15.60 -15.28
N LEU A 387 8.02 15.97 -16.52
CA LEU A 387 8.11 17.32 -17.04
C LEU A 387 6.70 17.86 -17.27
N THR A 388 6.33 18.91 -16.54
CA THR A 388 5.08 19.65 -16.74
C THR A 388 5.30 20.81 -17.70
N ASN A 389 4.25 21.27 -18.36
CA ASN A 389 4.32 22.51 -19.13
C ASN A 389 4.19 23.74 -18.22
N GLU A 390 4.54 24.91 -18.75
CA GLU A 390 4.10 26.17 -18.15
C GLU A 390 2.56 26.25 -18.18
N PHE A 391 1.97 26.86 -17.16
CA PHE A 391 0.54 27.00 -17.03
C PHE A 391 0.20 28.35 -16.41
N TYR A 392 -0.68 29.08 -17.07
CA TYR A 392 -1.17 30.38 -16.62
C TYR A 392 -2.70 30.41 -16.64
N THR A 393 -3.28 30.87 -15.55
CA THR A 393 -4.69 31.29 -15.48
C THR A 393 -4.75 32.67 -14.85
N ALA A 394 -5.58 33.54 -15.42
CA ALA A 394 -5.91 34.80 -14.77
C ALA A 394 -6.72 34.54 -13.49
N ALA A 395 -6.61 35.46 -12.53
CA ALA A 395 -7.49 35.48 -11.35
C ALA A 395 -8.94 35.75 -11.78
N THR A 396 -9.88 35.10 -11.11
CA THR A 396 -11.33 35.36 -11.24
C THR A 396 -11.86 35.90 -9.92
N GLU A 397 -13.18 36.16 -9.82
CA GLU A 397 -13.78 36.56 -8.53
C GLU A 397 -13.64 35.48 -7.45
N ASP A 398 -13.51 34.21 -7.84
CA ASP A 398 -13.49 33.05 -6.93
C ASP A 398 -12.11 32.36 -6.82
N ASP A 399 -11.19 32.56 -7.78
CA ASP A 399 -9.87 31.91 -7.82
C ASP A 399 -8.72 32.90 -7.99
N ASP A 400 -7.60 32.62 -7.31
CA ASP A 400 -6.33 33.32 -7.52
C ASP A 400 -5.71 33.00 -8.90
N ALA A 401 -4.83 33.92 -9.35
CA ALA A 401 -4.04 33.70 -10.55
C ALA A 401 -2.98 32.63 -10.29
N VAL A 402 -2.94 31.60 -11.13
CA VAL A 402 -1.93 30.54 -11.09
C VAL A 402 -0.95 30.79 -12.22
N ASP A 403 0.30 31.03 -11.88
CA ASP A 403 1.43 31.14 -12.82
C ASP A 403 2.50 30.13 -12.43
N ILE A 404 2.60 29.06 -13.20
CA ILE A 404 3.51 27.95 -12.94
C ILE A 404 4.47 27.85 -14.13
N PRO A 405 5.80 28.01 -13.89
CA PRO A 405 6.77 27.80 -14.94
C PRO A 405 6.83 26.32 -15.34
N ARG A 406 7.49 26.04 -16.45
CA ARG A 406 7.85 24.66 -16.80
C ARG A 406 8.70 24.04 -15.68
N THR A 407 8.24 22.92 -15.16
CA THR A 407 8.87 22.26 -14.00
C THR A 407 9.29 20.83 -14.32
N ASN A 408 10.51 20.49 -13.92
CA ASN A 408 11.00 19.12 -13.97
C ASN A 408 11.05 18.54 -12.55
N TYR A 409 10.30 17.46 -12.35
CA TYR A 409 10.29 16.67 -11.12
C TYR A 409 11.12 15.41 -11.31
N SER A 410 12.01 15.11 -10.37
CA SER A 410 12.77 13.85 -10.35
C SER A 410 12.73 13.25 -8.96
N VAL A 411 12.44 11.96 -8.86
CA VAL A 411 12.43 11.21 -7.60
C VAL A 411 13.23 9.94 -7.78
N MET A 412 14.08 9.65 -6.81
CA MET A 412 14.86 8.43 -6.75
C MET A 412 14.73 7.83 -5.35
N ARG A 413 14.41 6.55 -5.30
CA ARG A 413 14.23 5.77 -4.09
C ARG A 413 14.94 4.45 -4.25
N ILE A 414 15.79 4.13 -3.29
CA ILE A 414 16.44 2.83 -3.19
C ILE A 414 16.20 2.31 -1.79
N THR A 415 15.69 1.09 -1.68
CA THR A 415 15.59 0.33 -0.44
C THR A 415 16.43 -0.93 -0.55
N ARG A 416 16.97 -1.41 0.56
CA ARG A 416 17.61 -2.71 0.68
C ARG A 416 16.90 -3.49 1.78
N ASP A 417 16.41 -4.67 1.42
CA ASP A 417 15.86 -5.64 2.35
C ASP A 417 17.02 -6.27 3.15
N VAL A 418 16.93 -6.23 4.49
CA VAL A 418 17.92 -6.76 5.43
C VAL A 418 17.21 -7.70 6.42
N ALA A 419 17.69 -8.93 6.59
CA ALA A 419 17.04 -9.96 7.41
C ALA A 419 15.53 -10.17 7.05
N ALA A 420 14.81 -10.98 7.83
CA ALA A 420 13.37 -11.11 7.67
C ALA A 420 12.68 -9.82 8.17
N GLY A 421 11.85 -9.19 7.34
CA GLY A 421 11.02 -8.03 7.72
C GLY A 421 11.68 -6.66 7.92
N SER A 422 13.02 -6.52 7.90
CA SER A 422 13.70 -5.22 8.12
C SER A 422 14.21 -4.58 6.82
N ARG A 423 14.21 -3.25 6.69
CA ARG A 423 14.74 -2.55 5.52
C ARG A 423 15.48 -1.28 5.91
N ILE A 424 16.39 -0.88 5.05
CA ILE A 424 17.00 0.45 5.05
C ILE A 424 16.76 1.10 3.69
N GLY A 425 16.73 2.42 3.64
CA GLY A 425 16.46 3.10 2.39
C GLY A 425 16.96 4.53 2.33
N LEU A 426 17.08 5.00 1.10
CA LEU A 426 17.46 6.35 0.72
C LEU A 426 16.39 6.90 -0.24
N ILE A 427 16.08 8.18 -0.11
CA ILE A 427 15.22 8.89 -1.08
C ILE A 427 15.83 10.25 -1.42
N ALA A 428 15.68 10.65 -2.67
CA ALA A 428 15.99 11.97 -3.18
C ALA A 428 14.84 12.46 -4.05
N VAL A 429 14.47 13.73 -3.86
CA VAL A 429 13.38 14.41 -4.55
C VAL A 429 13.91 15.74 -5.05
N ASN A 430 13.63 16.07 -6.30
CA ASN A 430 14.06 17.29 -6.96
C ASN A 430 12.87 17.90 -7.72
N LYS A 431 12.64 19.19 -7.48
CA LYS A 431 11.78 20.09 -8.24
C LYS A 431 12.69 21.16 -8.81
N ASP A 432 12.79 21.23 -10.13
CA ASP A 432 13.68 22.15 -10.85
C ASP A 432 12.86 23.00 -11.80
N GLU A 433 13.01 24.32 -11.67
CA GLU A 433 12.26 25.34 -12.41
C GLU A 433 13.26 26.39 -12.92
N ILE A 434 12.85 27.21 -13.89
CA ILE A 434 13.74 28.24 -14.43
C ILE A 434 14.04 29.26 -13.32
N GLY A 435 15.28 29.25 -12.83
CA GLY A 435 15.77 30.21 -11.84
C GLY A 435 15.47 29.86 -10.38
N ASP A 436 14.86 28.71 -10.11
CA ASP A 436 14.55 28.23 -8.76
C ASP A 436 14.63 26.69 -8.66
N TYR A 437 14.87 26.17 -7.45
CA TYR A 437 14.84 24.75 -7.18
C TYR A 437 14.41 24.45 -5.74
N ASN A 438 13.77 23.30 -5.55
CA ASN A 438 13.56 22.69 -4.24
C ASN A 438 13.98 21.21 -4.30
N ARG A 439 14.84 20.82 -3.36
CA ARG A 439 15.39 19.47 -3.26
C ARG A 439 15.16 18.95 -1.86
N ALA A 440 14.84 17.67 -1.75
CA ALA A 440 14.77 16.99 -0.48
C ALA A 440 15.48 15.64 -0.56
N GLY A 441 16.09 15.22 0.53
CA GLY A 441 16.74 13.92 0.62
C GLY A 441 16.67 13.37 2.02
N GLY A 442 16.71 12.05 2.15
CA GLY A 442 16.62 11.42 3.46
C GLY A 442 17.01 9.96 3.46
N VAL A 443 17.17 9.45 4.67
CA VAL A 443 17.43 8.04 4.98
C VAL A 443 16.37 7.54 5.93
N ASP A 444 15.93 6.31 5.73
CA ASP A 444 14.97 5.65 6.61
C ASP A 444 15.34 4.20 6.88
N PHE A 445 14.81 3.67 7.98
CA PHE A 445 14.90 2.26 8.28
C PHE A 445 13.62 1.76 8.95
N GLU A 446 13.42 0.46 8.82
CA GLU A 446 12.41 -0.31 9.51
C GLU A 446 13.09 -1.58 10.01
N TYR A 447 13.01 -1.82 11.31
CA TYR A 447 13.67 -2.92 11.98
C TYR A 447 12.64 -3.76 12.71
N ARG A 448 12.57 -5.03 12.33
CA ARG A 448 11.61 -6.02 12.83
C ARG A 448 12.35 -7.31 13.20
N PRO A 449 12.98 -7.36 14.38
CA PRO A 449 13.72 -8.54 14.81
C PRO A 449 12.82 -9.71 15.22
N SER A 450 11.52 -9.45 15.45
CA SER A 450 10.53 -10.46 15.80
C SER A 450 9.12 -10.02 15.37
N ASN A 451 8.15 -10.92 15.46
CA ASN A 451 6.74 -10.62 15.17
C ASN A 451 6.09 -9.64 16.15
N ASN A 452 6.78 -9.30 17.24
CA ASN A 452 6.22 -8.52 18.34
C ASN A 452 6.77 -7.10 18.39
N LEU A 453 7.86 -6.79 17.65
CA LEU A 453 8.55 -5.50 17.71
C LEU A 453 8.76 -4.92 16.32
N ASP A 454 8.36 -3.67 16.14
CA ASP A 454 8.58 -2.86 14.94
C ASP A 454 9.19 -1.53 15.38
N VAL A 455 10.37 -1.18 14.84
CA VAL A 455 11.02 0.11 15.07
C VAL A 455 11.26 0.76 13.72
N ARG A 456 10.82 2.02 13.56
CA ARG A 456 11.04 2.80 12.35
C ARG A 456 11.72 4.10 12.67
N GLY A 457 12.61 4.52 11.80
CA GLY A 457 13.23 5.82 11.91
C GLY A 457 13.43 6.46 10.54
N MET A 458 13.42 7.78 10.52
CA MET A 458 13.89 8.54 9.37
C MET A 458 14.58 9.83 9.79
N TRP A 459 15.48 10.25 8.92
CA TRP A 459 16.02 11.59 8.88
C TRP A 459 15.89 12.14 7.46
N SER A 460 15.52 13.39 7.34
CA SER A 460 15.45 14.07 6.05
C SER A 460 15.81 15.53 6.14
N ARG A 461 16.18 16.12 5.00
CA ARG A 461 16.55 17.51 4.86
C ARG A 461 16.07 18.10 3.54
N THR A 462 15.67 19.37 3.57
CA THR A 462 15.28 20.14 2.37
C THR A 462 16.29 21.24 2.07
N PHE A 463 16.44 21.56 0.79
CA PHE A 463 17.34 22.55 0.24
C PHE A 463 16.60 23.35 -0.83
N GLU A 464 16.61 24.67 -0.72
CA GLU A 464 16.00 25.56 -1.71
C GLU A 464 16.77 26.88 -1.79
N GLN A 465 16.50 27.64 -2.84
CA GLN A 465 17.22 28.87 -3.13
C GLN A 465 16.89 29.97 -2.10
N GLY A 466 17.92 30.64 -1.58
CA GLY A 466 17.74 31.74 -0.63
C GLY A 466 17.45 31.33 0.82
N MET A 467 17.32 30.02 1.10
CA MET A 467 16.97 29.52 2.43
C MET A 467 18.19 28.92 3.15
N SER A 468 18.60 29.54 4.25
CA SER A 468 19.74 29.10 5.09
C SER A 468 19.29 28.89 6.53
N GLY A 469 18.41 27.91 6.74
CA GLY A 469 17.70 27.70 8.00
C GLY A 469 17.82 26.29 8.58
N ARG A 470 16.96 26.04 9.57
CA ARG A 470 16.77 24.71 10.16
C ARG A 470 15.77 23.96 9.26
N ASN A 471 16.28 23.03 8.45
CA ASN A 471 15.52 22.40 7.38
C ASN A 471 15.52 20.87 7.50
N ASN A 472 15.55 20.32 8.72
CA ASN A 472 15.55 18.88 8.93
C ASN A 472 14.20 18.39 9.44
N ALA A 473 13.93 17.12 9.19
CA ALA A 473 12.88 16.41 9.90
C ALA A 473 13.38 15.03 10.35
N TRP A 474 12.96 14.64 11.55
CA TRP A 474 13.27 13.39 12.21
C TRP A 474 11.99 12.68 12.62
N TYR A 475 12.03 11.35 12.57
CA TYR A 475 11.01 10.52 13.17
C TYR A 475 11.67 9.26 13.74
N LEU A 476 11.22 8.85 14.93
CA LEU A 476 11.53 7.57 15.53
C LEU A 476 10.25 7.02 16.14
N GLY A 477 9.83 5.85 15.69
CA GLY A 477 8.65 5.16 16.17
C GLY A 477 8.97 3.74 16.60
N THR A 478 8.28 3.25 17.61
CA THR A 478 8.31 1.86 18.05
C THR A 478 6.90 1.36 18.30
N ARG A 479 6.66 0.10 17.96
CA ARG A 479 5.45 -0.63 18.30
C ARG A 479 5.86 -1.99 18.84
N TRP A 480 5.37 -2.31 20.01
CA TRP A 480 5.48 -3.62 20.61
C TRP A 480 4.10 -4.20 20.92
N ARG A 481 3.93 -5.51 20.71
CA ARG A 481 2.65 -6.17 20.89
C ARG A 481 2.81 -7.64 21.25
N ASN A 482 2.00 -8.10 22.19
CA ASN A 482 1.70 -9.51 22.43
C ASN A 482 0.22 -9.66 22.85
N ASP A 483 -0.18 -10.84 23.33
CA ASP A 483 -1.58 -11.16 23.62
C ASP A 483 -2.13 -10.51 24.90
N ILE A 484 -1.28 -9.82 25.68
CA ILE A 484 -1.67 -9.17 26.93
C ILE A 484 -1.38 -7.68 26.92
N PHE A 485 -0.37 -7.24 26.18
CA PHE A 485 0.11 -5.87 26.20
C PHE A 485 0.37 -5.37 24.80
N ARG A 486 0.03 -4.10 24.57
CA ARG A 486 0.34 -3.35 23.36
C ARG A 486 0.98 -2.05 23.80
N ALA A 487 2.16 -1.74 23.27
CA ALA A 487 2.85 -0.50 23.54
C ALA A 487 3.23 0.15 22.22
N SER A 488 3.05 1.45 22.09
CA SER A 488 3.61 2.20 20.99
C SER A 488 4.16 3.53 21.48
N GLY A 489 5.15 4.05 20.77
CA GLY A 489 5.75 5.33 21.09
C GLY A 489 6.35 5.93 19.83
N SER A 490 6.24 7.24 19.67
CA SER A 490 6.93 7.93 18.60
C SER A 490 7.37 9.34 18.99
N TYR A 491 8.47 9.77 18.38
CA TYR A 491 8.98 11.11 18.45
C TYR A 491 9.12 11.64 17.02
N THR A 492 8.56 12.82 16.77
CA THR A 492 8.66 13.53 15.49
C THR A 492 9.23 14.92 15.75
N ASP A 493 10.23 15.34 14.99
CA ASP A 493 10.80 16.69 15.05
C ASP A 493 10.85 17.25 13.63
N ILE A 494 10.13 18.34 13.37
CA ILE A 494 10.08 19.00 12.07
C ILE A 494 10.50 20.44 12.28
N ASP A 495 11.64 20.81 11.72
CA ASP A 495 12.14 22.18 11.81
C ASP A 495 11.19 23.17 11.08
N GLU A 496 11.28 24.46 11.42
CA GLU A 496 10.40 25.52 10.88
C GLU A 496 10.50 25.68 9.36
N ASP A 497 11.73 25.64 8.83
CA ASP A 497 12.02 25.86 7.40
C ASP A 497 12.03 24.54 6.60
N PHE A 498 11.58 23.43 7.18
CA PHE A 498 11.50 22.15 6.50
C PHE A 498 10.38 22.18 5.43
N ASN A 499 10.76 22.28 4.16
CA ASN A 499 9.83 22.46 3.05
C ASN A 499 10.10 21.48 1.90
N PRO A 500 9.49 20.28 1.91
CA PRO A 500 9.52 19.38 0.76
C PRO A 500 8.44 19.79 -0.25
N ALA A 501 8.78 20.58 -1.27
CA ALA A 501 7.79 21.17 -2.18
C ALA A 501 6.97 20.15 -2.98
N VAL A 502 7.54 18.98 -3.27
CA VAL A 502 6.84 17.84 -3.92
C VAL A 502 6.26 16.85 -2.90
N GLY A 503 6.34 17.18 -1.62
CA GLY A 503 5.89 16.36 -0.50
C GLY A 503 4.63 16.91 0.16
N TYR A 504 4.48 16.52 1.41
CA TYR A 504 3.41 16.98 2.29
C TYR A 504 3.98 17.16 3.69
N VAL A 505 3.67 18.26 4.35
CA VAL A 505 3.94 18.45 5.78
C VAL A 505 2.68 19.03 6.39
N ARG A 506 2.21 18.40 7.48
CA ARG A 506 1.00 18.85 8.15
C ARG A 506 1.26 20.12 8.96
N GLN A 507 2.36 20.15 9.70
CA GLN A 507 2.76 21.27 10.55
C GLN A 507 4.29 21.30 10.68
N ASN A 508 4.87 22.48 10.45
CA ASN A 508 6.29 22.75 10.65
C ASN A 508 6.54 23.31 12.05
N GLY A 509 7.81 23.33 12.47
CA GLY A 509 8.21 23.99 13.72
C GLY A 509 7.74 23.25 14.97
N ILE A 510 7.55 21.94 14.89
CA ILE A 510 7.03 21.14 16.01
C ILE A 510 7.95 20.01 16.44
N ARG A 511 7.86 19.69 17.73
CA ARG A 511 8.27 18.42 18.31
C ARG A 511 7.05 17.72 18.87
N ARG A 512 6.82 16.48 18.45
CA ARG A 512 5.67 15.68 18.89
C ARG A 512 6.11 14.38 19.53
N VAL A 513 5.64 14.13 20.74
CA VAL A 513 5.82 12.86 21.45
C VAL A 513 4.46 12.20 21.56
N GLN A 514 4.34 10.98 21.04
CA GLN A 514 3.15 10.16 21.19
C GLN A 514 3.51 8.87 21.91
N GLY A 515 2.64 8.40 22.79
CA GLY A 515 2.84 7.17 23.55
C GLY A 515 1.51 6.51 23.84
N GLU A 516 1.48 5.19 23.73
CA GLU A 516 0.32 4.38 24.08
C GLU A 516 0.82 3.15 24.83
N PHE A 517 0.19 2.86 25.97
CA PHE A 517 0.37 1.57 26.62
C PHE A 517 -1.02 1.00 26.94
N ARG A 518 -1.31 -0.18 26.41
CA ARG A 518 -2.55 -0.90 26.65
C ARG A 518 -2.24 -2.25 27.29
N TRP A 519 -2.90 -2.50 28.41
CA TRP A 519 -3.15 -3.85 28.90
C TRP A 519 -4.44 -4.35 28.24
N ALA A 520 -4.31 -5.40 27.43
CA ALA A 520 -5.34 -5.90 26.52
C ALA A 520 -5.55 -7.42 26.64
N PRO A 521 -5.88 -7.98 27.84
CA PRO A 521 -6.10 -9.42 27.98
C PRO A 521 -7.36 -9.90 27.27
N ARG A 522 -7.36 -11.17 26.88
CA ARG A 522 -8.51 -11.89 26.34
C ARG A 522 -9.02 -12.97 27.31
N PRO A 523 -9.87 -12.61 28.30
CA PRO A 523 -10.31 -13.56 29.31
C PRO A 523 -11.27 -14.63 28.77
N GLN A 524 -11.95 -14.39 27.64
CA GLN A 524 -12.91 -15.30 26.99
C GLN A 524 -13.94 -15.90 27.96
N LYS A 525 -14.37 -15.12 28.96
CA LYS A 525 -15.31 -15.53 30.01
C LYS A 525 -16.42 -14.49 30.15
N TYR A 526 -17.61 -14.96 30.54
CA TYR A 526 -18.80 -14.11 30.74
C TYR A 526 -19.22 -13.29 29.51
N GLY A 527 -18.91 -13.79 28.30
CA GLY A 527 -19.18 -13.05 27.05
C GLY A 527 -18.19 -11.91 26.75
N ILE A 528 -17.13 -11.75 27.55
CA ILE A 528 -16.09 -10.73 27.33
C ILE A 528 -14.95 -11.35 26.50
N ARG A 529 -14.77 -10.85 25.27
CA ARG A 529 -13.73 -11.31 24.34
C ARG A 529 -12.37 -10.69 24.66
N GLU A 530 -12.32 -9.37 24.73
CA GLU A 530 -11.11 -8.59 25.03
C GLU A 530 -11.47 -7.47 26.01
N ILE A 531 -10.59 -7.20 26.96
CA ILE A 531 -10.62 -5.98 27.77
C ILE A 531 -9.38 -5.21 27.39
N TYR A 532 -9.49 -3.93 27.05
CA TYR A 532 -8.32 -3.08 26.89
C TYR A 532 -8.42 -1.85 27.80
N SER A 533 -7.31 -1.49 28.42
CA SER A 533 -7.19 -0.31 29.27
C SER A 533 -5.75 0.16 29.31
N GLY A 534 -5.55 1.47 29.48
CA GLY A 534 -4.24 2.06 29.69
C GLY A 534 -4.13 3.43 29.03
N PRO A 535 -3.06 4.18 29.33
CA PRO A 535 -2.95 5.57 28.94
C PRO A 535 -2.56 5.73 27.46
N GLU A 536 -3.08 6.78 26.86
CA GLU A 536 -2.58 7.37 25.62
C GLU A 536 -2.13 8.80 25.90
N VAL A 537 -0.97 9.19 25.35
CA VAL A 537 -0.35 10.49 25.54
C VAL A 537 0.01 11.07 24.18
N ASP A 538 -0.35 12.32 23.95
CA ASP A 538 0.06 13.10 22.78
C ASP A 538 0.49 14.49 23.24
N ILE A 539 1.75 14.83 23.00
CA ILE A 539 2.36 16.10 23.43
C ILE A 539 2.98 16.76 22.20
N ILE A 540 2.60 18.01 21.94
CA ILE A 540 3.13 18.85 20.88
C ILE A 540 3.81 20.06 21.52
N LEU A 541 5.09 20.23 21.20
CA LEU A 541 5.93 21.36 21.60
C LEU A 541 6.33 22.16 20.36
N ASN A 542 6.64 23.43 20.54
CA ASN A 542 7.37 24.20 19.53
C ASN A 542 8.87 23.84 19.52
N GLN A 543 9.64 24.46 18.63
CA GLN A 543 11.08 24.21 18.51
C GLN A 543 11.92 24.69 19.72
N ASP A 544 11.37 25.55 20.57
CA ASP A 544 11.96 26.02 21.83
C ASP A 544 11.61 25.12 23.04
N ASN A 545 10.88 24.02 22.82
CA ASN A 545 10.34 23.10 23.82
C ASN A 545 9.23 23.69 24.70
N GLU A 546 8.58 24.77 24.27
CA GLU A 546 7.39 25.26 24.92
C GLU A 546 6.18 24.42 24.49
N LEU A 547 5.29 24.16 25.44
CA LEU A 547 4.13 23.31 25.23
C LEU A 547 3.05 24.04 24.42
N GLU A 548 2.71 23.54 23.23
CA GLU A 548 1.61 24.06 22.43
C GLU A 548 0.30 23.35 22.73
N GLN A 549 0.35 22.02 22.82
CA GLN A 549 -0.82 21.17 23.03
C GLN A 549 -0.41 19.88 23.75
N TRP A 550 -1.26 19.40 24.65
CA TRP A 550 -1.15 18.05 25.19
C TRP A 550 -2.53 17.44 25.37
N ASP A 551 -2.59 16.11 25.23
CA ASP A 551 -3.76 15.30 25.51
C ASP A 551 -3.31 14.00 26.20
N VAL A 552 -4.08 13.58 27.21
CA VAL A 552 -3.88 12.32 27.94
C VAL A 552 -5.25 11.68 28.16
N ASN A 553 -5.46 10.52 27.55
CA ASN A 553 -6.72 9.77 27.58
C ASN A 553 -6.57 8.40 28.24
#